data_AF-A0A382QWN1-F1
#
_entry.id   AF-A0A382QWN1-F1
#
_cell.length_a   1.000
_cell.length_b   1.000
_cell.length_c   1.000
_cell.angle_alpha   90.00
_cell.angle_beta   90.00
_cell.angle_gamma   90.00
#
_symmetry.space_group_name_H-M   'P 1'
#
loop_
_entity.id
_entity.type
_entity.pdbx_description
1 polymer ?
#
loop_
_entity_poly.entity_id
_entity_poly.type
_entity_poly.pdbx_seq_one_letter_code
_entity_poly.pdbx_strand_id
1 'polypeptide(L)' 'MFNNCFKNKKVLITGNTGFKGSWLSLWLLKLGAKVYGLANGIPTIPSMYKVLD' A
#
# COMPACT_ATOMS: atom_id res chain seq x y z
N MET A 1 8.37 -16.97 2.51
CA MET A 1 7.11 -16.40 3.06
C MET A 1 6.15 -16.16 1.88
N PHE A 2 4.88 -16.56 1.99
CA PHE A 2 3.82 -16.43 0.96
C PHE A 2 4.01 -17.08 -0.42
N ASN A 3 5.03 -17.92 -0.65
CA ASN A 3 5.21 -18.71 -1.89
C ASN A 3 4.91 -17.96 -3.22
N ASN A 4 5.35 -16.70 -3.34
CA ASN A 4 5.07 -15.81 -4.49
C ASN A 4 3.58 -15.57 -4.82
N CYS A 5 2.65 -15.81 -3.90
CA CYS A 5 1.20 -15.65 -4.13
C CYS A 5 0.80 -14.26 -4.65
N PHE A 6 1.54 -13.22 -4.25
CA PHE A 6 1.27 -11.83 -4.60
C PHE A 6 2.04 -11.33 -5.83
N LYS A 7 3.03 -12.10 -6.31
CA LYS A 7 3.88 -11.69 -7.43
C LYS A 7 3.01 -11.45 -8.67
N ASN A 8 3.19 -10.30 -9.32
CA ASN A 8 2.46 -9.83 -10.50
C ASN A 8 0.93 -9.69 -10.32
N LYS A 9 0.38 -9.84 -9.12
CA LYS A 9 -1.06 -9.61 -8.87
C LYS A 9 -1.36 -8.12 -8.92
N LYS A 10 -2.45 -7.74 -9.59
CA LYS A 10 -2.98 -6.37 -9.56
C LYS A 10 -3.85 -6.24 -8.31
N VAL A 11 -3.52 -5.30 -7.43
CA VAL A 11 -4.21 -5.12 -6.15
C VAL A 11 -4.64 -3.66 -6.02
N LEU A 12 -5.95 -3.41 -5.87
CA LEU A 12 -6.49 -2.11 -5.53
C LEU A 12 -6.64 -2.01 -4.00
N ILE A 13 -6.08 -0.97 -3.40
CA ILE A 13 -6.21 -0.67 -1.97
C ILE A 13 -6.99 0.63 -1.82
N THR A 14 -8.18 0.54 -1.24
CA THR A 14 -8.94 1.72 -0.80
C THR A 14 -8.43 2.18 0.56
N GLY A 15 -8.21 3.50 0.72
CA GLY A 15 -7.61 4.08 1.92
C GLY A 15 -6.08 3.88 2.03
N ASN A 16 -5.37 3.79 0.90
CA ASN A 16 -3.91 3.56 0.86
C ASN A 16 -3.07 4.66 1.55
N THR A 17 -3.61 5.87 1.68
CA THR A 17 -2.94 7.02 2.32
C THR A 17 -3.03 7.03 3.86
N GLY A 18 -3.83 6.15 4.46
CA GLY A 18 -3.90 5.99 5.92
C GLY A 18 -2.79 5.09 6.46
N PHE A 19 -2.54 5.14 7.77
CA PHE A 19 -1.44 4.40 8.42
C PHE A 19 -1.36 2.91 8.00
N LYS A 20 -2.47 2.18 8.13
CA LYS A 20 -2.55 0.74 7.77
C LYS A 20 -2.45 0.52 6.27
N GLY A 21 -3.10 1.39 5.48
CA GLY A 21 -3.10 1.32 4.02
C GLY A 21 -1.69 1.47 3.45
N SER A 22 -0.89 2.40 3.99
CA SER A 22 0.48 2.62 3.55
C SER A 22 1.40 1.44 3.90
N TRP A 23 1.27 0.87 5.11
CA TRP A 23 2.00 -0.34 5.49
C TRP A 23 1.64 -1.55 4.62
N LEU A 24 0.35 -1.77 4.37
CA LEU A 24 -0.11 -2.85 3.50
C LEU A 24 0.40 -2.67 2.06
N SER A 25 0.38 -1.43 1.56
CA SER A 25 0.91 -1.09 0.23
C SER A 25 2.40 -1.45 0.14
N LEU A 26 3.20 -1.03 1.13
CA LEU A 26 4.63 -1.34 1.20
C LEU A 26 4.90 -2.84 1.21
N TRP A 27 4.17 -3.62 2.02
CA TRP A 27 4.32 -5.07 2.07
C TRP A 27 4.01 -5.72 0.73
N LEU A 28 2.89 -5.37 0.09
CA LEU A 28 2.49 -5.95 -1.19
C LEU A 28 3.45 -5.58 -2.33
N LEU A 29 3.95 -4.34 -2.35
CA LEU A 29 5.00 -3.92 -3.28
C LEU A 29 6.27 -4.76 -3.09
N LYS A 30 6.74 -4.95 -1.84
CA LYS A 30 7.90 -5.81 -1.54
C LYS A 30 7.68 -7.28 -1.91
N LEU A 31 6.44 -7.75 -1.92
CA LEU A 31 6.07 -9.11 -2.36
C LEU A 31 5.86 -9.23 -3.89
N GLY A 32 6.10 -8.16 -4.65
CA GLY A 32 6.05 -8.14 -6.11
C GLY A 32 4.66 -7.93 -6.71
N ALA A 33 3.69 -7.43 -5.94
CA ALA A 33 2.39 -7.05 -6.46
C ALA A 33 2.45 -5.71 -7.22
N LYS A 34 1.48 -5.50 -8.11
CA LYS A 34 1.18 -4.22 -8.76
C LYS A 34 0.07 -3.53 -7.98
N VAL A 35 0.44 -2.64 -7.07
CA VAL A 35 -0.49 -1.96 -6.16
C VAL A 35 -1.02 -0.67 -6.79
N TYR A 36 -2.32 -0.47 -6.69
CA TYR A 36 -3.04 0.75 -7.08
C TYR A 36 -3.76 1.31 -5.85
N GLY A 37 -3.63 2.60 -5.60
CA GLY A 37 -4.23 3.26 -4.43
C GLY A 37 -5.43 4.12 -4.80
N LEU A 38 -6.47 4.11 -3.95
CA LEU A 38 -7.58 5.05 -4.01
C LEU A 38 -7.91 5.55 -2.60
N ALA A 39 -7.82 6.85 -2.35
CA ALA A 39 -8.15 7.41 -1.05
C ALA A 39 -8.66 8.85 -1.15
N ASN A 40 -9.41 9.29 -0.13
CA ASN A 40 -9.86 10.67 0.00
C ASN A 40 -8.79 11.53 0.69
N GLY A 41 -7.71 11.85 -0.03
CA GLY A 41 -6.61 12.67 0.49
C GLY A 41 -5.75 11.96 1.55
N ILE A 42 -4.92 12.74 2.26
CA ILE A 42 -4.02 12.24 3.33
C ILE A 42 -4.61 12.65 4.69
N PRO A 43 -4.85 11.70 5.61
CA PRO A 43 -5.69 11.95 6.80
C PRO A 43 -4.98 12.65 7.98
N THR A 44 -3.65 12.64 8.07
CA THR A 44 -2.90 13.16 9.24
C THR A 44 -1.63 13.91 8.88
N ILE A 45 -1.13 14.74 9.80
CA ILE A 45 0.20 15.37 9.77
C ILE A 45 0.87 15.11 11.14
N PRO A 46 1.99 14.38 11.23
CA PRO A 46 2.69 13.71 10.13
C PRO A 46 1.87 12.56 9.52
N SER A 47 2.27 12.11 8.32
CA SER A 47 1.62 11.02 7.60
C SER A 47 2.64 9.93 7.27
N MET A 48 2.32 8.68 7.62
CA MET A 48 3.12 7.52 7.24
C MET A 48 3.22 7.37 5.71
N TYR A 49 2.13 7.68 4.99
CA TYR A 49 2.11 7.65 3.53
C TYR A 49 3.19 8.55 2.93
N LYS A 50 3.30 9.81 3.42
CA LYS A 50 4.33 10.76 2.96
C LYS A 50 5.77 10.35 3.28
N VAL A 51 5.98 9.46 4.25
CA VAL A 51 7.31 8.96 4.62
C VAL A 51 7.72 7.77 3.73
N LEU A 52 6.75 7.07 3.15
CA LEU A 52 6.95 5.85 2.35
C LEU A 52 6.87 6.08 0.83
N ASP A 53 6.22 7.16 0.39
CA ASP A 53 6.27 7.66 -1.00
C ASP A 53 7.69 8.08 -1.38
#